data_AF-A0A923BGC3-F1
#
_entry.id   AF-A0A923BGC3-F1
#
_cell.length_a   1.000
_cell.length_b   1.000
_cell.length_c   1.000
_cell.angle_alpha   90.00
_cell.angle_beta   90.00
_cell.angle_gamma   90.00
#
_symmetry.space_group_name_H-M   'P 1'
#
loop_
_entity.id
_entity.type
_entity.pdbx_description
1 polymer ?
#
loop_
_entity_poly.entity_id
_entity_poly.type
_entity_poly.pdbx_seq_one_letter_code
_entity_poly.pdbx_strand_id
1 'polypeptide(L)'
;MHVYGASQLHGAQPLQGPHWNRSTTPASGAQPTDSVEFSAAAEAAMSAAEGGDFRADLVARVRAQIGDGSYDTPDKMAMAFDAMLDELV
;
A
#
# COMPACT_ATOMS: atom_id res chain seq x y z
N MET A 1 5.18 28.29 65.83
CA MET A 1 6.31 28.45 64.89
C MET A 1 7.08 27.15 64.86
N HIS A 2 6.83 26.30 63.87
CA HIS A 2 7.67 25.14 63.55
C HIS A 2 7.81 25.10 62.03
N VAL A 3 9.02 25.43 61.57
CA VAL A 3 9.43 25.35 60.17
C VAL A 3 10.12 24.00 60.02
N TYR A 4 9.50 23.08 59.28
CA TYR A 4 10.16 21.85 58.86
C TYR A 4 10.74 22.07 57.47
N GLY A 5 12.07 22.02 57.40
CA GLY A 5 12.85 22.14 56.17
C GLY A 5 13.19 20.79 55.55
N ALA A 6 13.34 20.85 54.22
CA ALA A 6 14.08 19.95 53.32
C ALA A 6 13.63 18.48 53.21
N SER A 7 12.52 18.23 52.52
CA SER A 7 12.36 17.02 51.71
C SER A 7 11.18 17.17 50.74
N GLN A 8 11.46 17.63 49.51
CA GLN A 8 10.69 17.32 48.29
C GLN A 8 11.38 17.98 47.09
N LEU A 9 12.48 17.37 46.64
CA LEU A 9 13.03 17.61 45.31
C LEU A 9 11.95 17.18 44.30
N HIS A 10 11.25 18.13 43.70
CA HIS A 10 10.37 17.85 42.57
C HIS A 10 11.25 17.52 41.36
N GLY A 11 11.14 16.29 40.87
CA GLY A 11 11.74 15.89 39.59
C GLY A 11 11.14 16.68 38.42
N ALA A 12 11.77 16.60 37.24
CA ALA A 12 11.34 17.33 36.05
C ALA A 12 9.85 17.11 35.76
N GLN A 13 9.04 18.17 35.87
CA GLN A 13 7.64 18.13 35.47
C GLN A 13 7.56 18.06 33.94
N PRO A 14 6.76 17.13 33.37
CA PRO A 14 6.53 17.10 31.94
C PRO A 14 5.71 18.34 31.55
N LEU A 15 6.16 19.04 30.52
CA LEU A 15 5.42 20.16 29.92
C LEU A 15 4.23 19.59 29.13
N GLN A 16 3.03 19.74 29.68
CA GLN A 16 1.77 19.42 29.02
C GLN A 16 1.50 20.48 27.93
N GLY A 17 1.60 20.09 26.65
CA GLY A 17 1.18 20.92 25.52
C GLY A 17 -0.33 21.22 25.54
N PRO A 18 -0.80 22.18 24.72
CA PRO A 18 -2.18 22.64 24.76
C PRO A 18 -3.18 21.48 24.64
N HIS A 19 -4.14 21.48 25.56
CA HIS A 19 -5.25 20.54 25.74
C HIS A 19 -6.16 20.42 24.50
N TRP A 20 -5.72 19.75 23.45
CA TRP A 20 -6.66 19.15 22.51
C TRP A 20 -7.22 17.92 23.19
N ASN A 21 -8.40 18.09 23.79
CA ASN A 21 -9.18 17.05 24.44
C ASN A 21 -9.56 15.98 23.40
N ARG A 22 -8.64 15.07 23.08
CA ARG A 22 -8.93 13.87 22.30
C ARG A 22 -9.05 12.72 23.30
N SER A 23 -10.26 12.52 23.78
CA SER A 23 -10.64 11.26 24.40
C SER A 23 -10.38 10.15 23.39
N THR A 24 -9.40 9.29 23.64
CA THR A 24 -9.24 8.02 22.93
C THR A 24 -10.31 7.06 23.45
N THR A 25 -11.54 7.26 22.99
CA THR A 25 -12.57 6.23 23.09
C THR A 25 -12.21 5.15 22.08
N PRO A 26 -12.08 3.86 22.45
CA PRO A 26 -12.07 2.81 21.44
C PRO A 26 -13.41 2.88 20.73
N ALA A 27 -13.41 3.15 19.43
CA ALA A 27 -14.60 3.04 18.60
C ALA A 27 -15.00 1.56 18.53
N SER A 28 -15.75 1.08 19.53
CA SER A 28 -16.42 -0.21 19.50
C SER A 28 -17.65 -0.09 18.62
N GLY A 29 -17.42 -0.13 17.32
CA GLY A 29 -18.44 -0.24 16.30
C GLY A 29 -17.78 -0.80 15.06
N ALA A 30 -17.79 -2.13 14.92
CA ALA A 30 -17.47 -2.76 13.64
C ALA A 30 -18.44 -2.17 12.61
N GLN A 31 -17.93 -1.33 11.71
CA GLN A 31 -18.68 -0.88 10.56
C GLN A 31 -19.04 -2.14 9.75
N PRO A 32 -20.27 -2.26 9.23
CA PRO A 32 -20.58 -3.37 8.32
C PRO A 32 -19.59 -3.32 7.15
N THR A 33 -18.78 -4.38 7.02
CA THR A 33 -17.84 -4.55 5.93
C THR A 33 -18.56 -5.18 4.76
N ASP A 34 -18.51 -4.52 3.60
CA ASP A 34 -18.95 -5.14 2.36
C ASP A 34 -18.01 -6.29 1.98
N SER A 35 -18.55 -7.38 1.44
CA SER A 35 -17.78 -8.55 1.03
C SER A 35 -18.01 -8.82 -0.45
N VAL A 36 -16.93 -8.89 -1.21
CA VAL A 36 -16.96 -9.31 -2.62
C VAL A 36 -16.70 -10.81 -2.68
N GLU A 37 -17.68 -11.56 -3.19
CA GLU A 37 -17.55 -12.99 -3.46
C GLU A 37 -17.39 -13.21 -4.96
N PHE A 38 -16.39 -13.99 -5.37
CA PHE A 38 -16.20 -14.34 -6.76
C PHE A 38 -16.95 -15.63 -7.10
N SER A 39 -17.45 -15.74 -8.33
CA SER A 39 -18.05 -17.00 -8.76
C SER A 39 -16.99 -18.11 -8.88
N ALA A 40 -17.36 -19.36 -8.64
CA ALA A 40 -16.47 -20.51 -8.82
C ALA A 40 -15.87 -20.59 -10.24
N ALA A 41 -16.60 -20.11 -11.25
CA ALA A 41 -16.09 -20.00 -12.62
C ALA A 41 -14.98 -18.93 -12.76
N ALA A 42 -15.13 -17.80 -12.06
CA ALA A 42 -14.11 -16.75 -12.04
C ALA A 42 -12.86 -17.19 -11.29
N GLU A 43 -12.99 -17.90 -10.16
CA GLU A 43 -11.85 -18.47 -9.43
C GLU A 43 -11.08 -19.50 -10.26
N ALA A 44 -11.81 -20.37 -10.99
CA ALA A 44 -11.19 -21.34 -11.89
C ALA A 44 -10.46 -20.66 -13.05
N ALA A 45 -11.03 -19.59 -13.62
CA ALA A 45 -10.40 -18.82 -14.69
C ALA A 45 -9.13 -18.10 -14.21
N MET A 46 -9.16 -17.48 -13.02
CA MET A 46 -7.99 -16.85 -12.40
C MET A 46 -6.89 -17.88 -12.13
N SER A 47 -7.24 -19.03 -11.56
CA SER A 47 -6.28 -20.12 -11.31
C SER A 47 -5.65 -20.66 -12.61
N ALA A 48 -6.42 -20.73 -13.69
CA ALA A 48 -5.91 -21.13 -15.00
C ALA A 48 -4.98 -20.08 -15.62
N ALA A 49 -5.23 -18.78 -15.38
CA ALA A 49 -4.37 -17.69 -15.82
C ALA A 49 -3.07 -17.63 -15.00
N GLU A 50 -3.13 -17.81 -13.68
CA GLU A 50 -1.97 -17.86 -12.78
C GLU A 50 -1.14 -19.14 -12.96
N GLY A 51 -1.75 -20.23 -13.44
CA GLY A 51 -1.07 -21.49 -13.75
C GLY A 51 -0.16 -21.45 -14.97
N GLY A 52 -0.11 -20.32 -15.69
CA GLY A 52 0.87 -20.12 -16.76
C GLY A 52 2.29 -20.10 -16.18
N ASP A 53 3.16 -20.97 -16.69
CA ASP A 53 4.56 -21.03 -16.25
C ASP A 53 5.23 -19.65 -16.33
N PHE A 54 5.91 -19.25 -15.26
CA PHE A 54 6.59 -17.96 -15.21
C PHE A 54 7.77 -17.98 -16.18
N ARG A 55 7.64 -17.21 -17.27
CA ARG A 55 8.64 -17.15 -18.34
C ARG A 55 9.85 -16.30 -17.95
N ALA A 56 10.63 -16.76 -16.98
CA ALA A 56 11.82 -16.08 -16.46
C ALA A 56 12.80 -15.65 -17.58
N ASP A 57 13.00 -16.51 -18.59
CA ASP A 57 13.87 -16.21 -19.74
C ASP A 57 13.39 -15.01 -20.56
N LEU A 58 12.07 -14.89 -20.76
CA LEU A 58 11.48 -13.78 -21.47
C LEU A 58 11.69 -12.48 -20.68
N VAL A 59 11.46 -12.53 -19.36
CA VAL A 59 11.67 -11.39 -18.46
C VAL A 59 13.13 -10.96 -18.48
N ALA A 60 14.08 -11.90 -18.39
CA ALA A 60 15.51 -11.61 -18.44
C ALA A 60 15.90 -10.93 -19.77
N ARG A 61 15.42 -11.46 -20.90
CA ARG A 61 15.66 -10.87 -22.23
C ARG A 61 15.08 -9.46 -22.36
N VAL A 62 13.84 -9.25 -21.91
CA VAL A 62 13.21 -7.93 -21.97
C VAL A 62 13.96 -6.94 -21.08
N ARG A 63 14.37 -7.34 -19.88
CA ARG A 63 15.19 -6.49 -18.99
C ARG A 63 16.52 -6.09 -19.65
N ALA A 64 17.17 -7.01 -20.35
CA ALA A 64 18.39 -6.69 -21.09
C ALA A 64 18.14 -5.64 -22.19
N GLN A 65 17.08 -5.81 -22.99
CA GLN A 65 16.67 -4.86 -24.04
C GLN A 65 16.32 -3.47 -23.49
N ILE A 66 15.74 -3.40 -22.29
CA ILE A 66 15.44 -2.13 -21.63
C ILE A 66 16.75 -1.48 -21.16
N GLY A 67 17.66 -2.26 -20.58
CA GLY A 67 18.96 -1.77 -20.12
C GLY A 67 19.88 -1.29 -21.24
N ASP A 68 19.80 -1.91 -22.42
CA ASP A 68 20.56 -1.51 -23.62
C ASP A 68 19.86 -0.43 -24.47
N GLY A 69 18.61 -0.09 -24.16
CA GLY A 69 17.82 0.94 -24.85
C GLY A 69 17.19 0.49 -26.17
N SER A 70 17.29 -0.78 -26.56
CA SER A 70 16.66 -1.33 -27.78
C SER A 70 15.19 -1.73 -27.61
N TYR A 71 14.67 -1.66 -26.39
CA TYR A 71 13.28 -2.02 -26.11
C TYR A 71 12.28 -1.03 -26.74
N ASP A 72 12.59 0.27 -26.69
CA ASP A 72 11.66 1.35 -27.07
C ASP A 72 11.74 1.64 -28.57
N THR A 73 10.97 0.88 -29.36
CA THR A 73 10.86 1.10 -30.81
C THR A 73 9.60 1.90 -31.14
N PRO A 74 9.59 2.67 -32.26
CA PRO A 74 8.42 3.43 -32.69
C PRO A 74 7.15 2.56 -32.80
N ASP A 75 7.29 1.34 -33.32
CA ASP A 75 6.18 0.40 -33.48
C ASP A 75 5.59 -0.07 -32.14
N LYS A 76 6.45 -0.37 -31.16
CA LYS A 76 6.01 -0.76 -29.82
C LYS A 76 5.34 0.40 -29.09
N MET A 77 5.85 1.62 -29.27
CA MET A 77 5.25 2.82 -28.69
C MET A 77 3.86 3.09 -29.29
N ALA A 78 3.71 2.99 -30.61
CA ALA A 78 2.41 3.14 -31.26
C ALA A 78 1.39 2.12 -30.75
N MET A 79 1.81 0.86 -30.60
CA MET A 79 0.97 -0.22 -30.08
C MET A 79 0.60 -0.01 -28.60
N ALA A 80 1.54 0.47 -27.78
CA ALA A 80 1.27 0.80 -26.38
C ALA A 80 0.28 1.96 -26.24
N PHE A 81 0.37 2.97 -27.10
CA PHE A 81 -0.62 4.06 -27.14
C PHE A 81 -2.01 3.57 -27.54
N ASP A 82 -2.10 2.71 -28.54
CA ASP A 82 -3.38 2.12 -28.97
C ASP A 82 -4.04 1.31 -27.84
N ALA A 83 -3.29 0.42 -27.20
CA ALA A 83 -3.77 -0.35 -26.05
C ALA A 83 -4.19 0.53 -24.86
N MET A 84 -3.45 1.61 -24.59
CA MET A 84 -3.80 2.57 -23.53
C MET A 84 -5.12 3.30 -23.86
N LEU A 85 -5.37 3.62 -25.13
CA LEU A 85 -6.62 4.26 -25.54
C LEU A 85 -7.79 3.27 -25.49
N ASP A 86 -7.58 2.00 -25.84
CA ASP A 86 -8.58 0.94 -25.73
C ASP A 86 -9.02 0.71 -24.28
N GLU A 87 -8.11 0.83 -23.30
CA GLU A 87 -8.45 0.73 -21.87
C GLU A 87 -9.37 1.87 -21.38
N LEU A 88 -9.35 3.03 -22.04
CA LEU A 88 -10.09 4.23 -21.61
C LEU A 88 -11.52 4.32 -22.15
N VAL A 89 -11.91 3.46 -23.10
CA VAL A 89 -13.21 3.51 -23.80
C VAL A 89 -14.10 2.33 -23.39
#